data_AF-A0A2K6ASN2-F1
#
_entry.id   AF-A0A2K6ASN2-F1
#
_cell.length_a   1.000
_cell.length_b   1.000
_cell.length_c   1.000
_cell.angle_alpha   90.00
_cell.angle_beta   90.00
_cell.angle_gamma   90.00
#
_symmetry.space_group_name_H-M   'P 1'
#
loop_
_entity.id
_entity.type
_entity.pdbx_description
1 polymer ?
#
loop_
_entity_poly.entity_id
_entity_poly.type
_entity_poly.pdbx_seq_one_letter_code
_entity_poly.pdbx_strand_id
1 'polypeptide(L)'
;MPGGLLLGDEAPNFEANTTVGRIRFHDFLGDSWGILFSHPRDFTPVCTTELGRAAKLAPEFAKRNVKLIALSIDSVEDHLAWSKDINAYNCEEPTEKLPFPIIDDKNRDLAILLGMLDPAEKDEKGMPVTARVVFVFGPDKKLKLSILYPATTGRNFDEILRVVISLQLTAEKRVATPVDWKDGDSVMVLPTIPEEEAKKLFPKGVFTKELPSGKKYLRYTPQP
;
A
#
# COMPACT_ATOMS: atom_id res chain seq x y z
N MET A 1 9.12 13.13 -16.64
CA MET A 1 9.35 11.75 -17.12
C MET A 1 7.99 11.18 -17.47
N PRO A 2 7.79 10.52 -18.62
CA PRO A 2 6.48 10.00 -18.98
C PRO A 2 6.16 8.75 -18.14
N GLY A 3 5.34 8.94 -17.10
CA GLY A 3 4.48 7.96 -16.41
C GLY A 3 5.15 6.87 -15.56
N GLY A 4 4.87 6.90 -14.24
CA GLY A 4 5.08 5.76 -13.33
C GLY A 4 6.28 5.91 -12.39
N LEU A 5 6.14 5.33 -11.18
CA LEU A 5 7.21 5.22 -10.18
C LEU A 5 7.83 3.82 -10.23
N LEU A 6 9.16 3.74 -10.10
CA LEU A 6 9.92 2.51 -9.94
C LEU A 6 10.27 2.26 -8.47
N LEU A 7 10.60 1.00 -8.15
CA LEU A 7 11.04 0.64 -6.81
C LEU A 7 12.29 1.45 -6.41
N GLY A 8 12.24 2.09 -5.25
CA GLY A 8 13.31 2.93 -4.73
C GLY A 8 13.22 4.40 -5.14
N ASP A 9 12.33 4.77 -6.06
CA ASP A 9 12.06 6.17 -6.39
C ASP A 9 11.46 6.90 -5.18
N GLU A 10 11.88 8.14 -4.98
CA GLU A 10 11.30 9.00 -3.97
C GLU A 10 9.91 9.46 -4.40
N ALA A 11 8.93 9.39 -3.49
CA ALA A 11 7.59 9.85 -3.74
C ALA A 11 7.60 11.35 -4.10
N PRO A 12 6.84 11.81 -5.10
CA PRO A 12 6.72 13.24 -5.36
C PRO A 12 6.16 13.97 -4.13
N ASN A 13 6.79 15.07 -3.72
CA ASN A 13 6.32 15.87 -2.60
C ASN A 13 5.22 16.85 -3.04
N PHE A 14 4.13 16.32 -3.56
CA PHE A 14 3.02 17.11 -4.09
C PHE A 14 2.24 17.82 -2.98
N GLU A 15 1.49 18.84 -3.38
CA GLU A 15 0.46 19.46 -2.56
C GLU A 15 -0.90 19.19 -3.18
N ALA A 16 -1.88 18.79 -2.36
CA ALA A 16 -3.22 18.50 -2.82
C ALA A 16 -4.27 18.88 -1.76
N ASN A 17 -5.48 19.17 -2.22
CA ASN A 17 -6.64 19.30 -1.35
C ASN A 17 -7.16 17.90 -1.01
N THR A 18 -7.61 17.75 0.23
CA THR A 18 -8.16 16.47 0.72
C THR A 18 -9.37 16.73 1.61
N THR A 19 -10.07 15.66 1.99
CA THR A 19 -11.17 15.72 2.97
C THR A 19 -10.79 16.27 4.35
N VAL A 20 -9.50 16.43 4.67
CA VAL A 20 -9.01 17.04 5.93
C VAL A 20 -8.25 18.35 5.71
N GLY A 21 -8.39 18.96 4.52
CA GLY A 21 -7.70 20.18 4.13
C GLY A 21 -6.51 19.93 3.20
N ARG A 22 -5.75 20.99 2.93
CA ARG A 22 -4.58 20.93 2.04
C ARG A 22 -3.41 20.27 2.75
N ILE A 23 -2.77 19.33 2.08
CA ILE A 23 -1.57 18.63 2.58
C ILE A 23 -0.38 18.86 1.67
N ARG A 24 0.82 18.67 2.21
CA ARG A 24 2.05 18.39 1.46
C ARG A 24 2.45 16.94 1.76
N PHE A 25 2.68 16.13 0.74
CA PHE A 25 2.69 14.67 0.89
C PHE A 25 3.76 14.16 1.87
N HIS A 26 4.98 14.70 1.81
CA HIS A 26 6.04 14.28 2.73
C HIS A 26 5.76 14.70 4.18
N ASP A 27 5.17 15.88 4.38
CA ASP A 27 4.78 16.39 5.69
C ASP A 27 3.64 15.56 6.28
N PHE A 28 2.67 15.16 5.44
CA PHE A 28 1.59 14.24 5.82
C PHE A 28 2.16 12.88 6.27
N LEU A 29 3.09 12.30 5.51
CA LEU A 29 3.74 11.04 5.89
C LEU A 29 4.53 11.19 7.19
N GLY A 30 5.31 12.27 7.34
CA GLY A 30 6.24 12.42 8.47
C GLY A 30 7.23 11.26 8.50
N ASP A 31 7.47 10.66 9.67
CA ASP A 31 8.35 9.50 9.83
C ASP A 31 7.62 8.14 9.76
N SER A 32 6.35 8.15 9.32
CA SER A 32 5.54 6.95 9.16
C SER A 32 5.76 6.30 7.80
N TRP A 33 5.44 5.01 7.71
CA TRP A 33 5.14 4.38 6.43
C TRP A 33 3.86 4.98 5.84
N GLY A 34 3.72 4.93 4.51
CA GLY A 34 2.57 5.47 3.79
C GLY A 34 2.00 4.49 2.79
N ILE A 35 0.67 4.42 2.70
CA ILE A 35 -0.02 3.73 1.61
C ILE A 35 -0.91 4.75 0.89
N LEU A 36 -0.54 5.08 -0.34
CA LEU A 36 -1.38 5.83 -1.26
C LEU A 36 -2.11 4.84 -2.15
N PHE A 37 -3.44 4.86 -2.13
CA PHE A 37 -4.24 3.96 -2.96
C PHE A 37 -5.31 4.74 -3.74
N SER A 38 -5.35 4.54 -5.05
CA SER A 38 -6.33 5.20 -5.91
C SER A 38 -7.59 4.36 -6.10
N HIS A 39 -8.71 4.98 -6.42
CA HIS A 39 -9.92 4.30 -6.89
C HIS A 39 -10.53 5.06 -8.08
N PRO A 40 -11.20 4.39 -9.04
CA PRO A 40 -11.67 5.02 -10.26
C PRO A 40 -12.61 6.21 -10.06
N ARG A 41 -13.64 6.04 -9.23
CA ARG A 41 -14.66 7.05 -9.01
C ARG A 41 -15.42 6.81 -7.72
N ASP A 42 -15.83 7.89 -7.07
CA ASP A 42 -16.77 7.90 -5.95
C ASP A 42 -18.14 7.36 -6.39
N PHE A 43 -18.97 6.96 -5.42
CA PHE A 43 -20.31 6.41 -5.66
C PHE A 43 -20.36 5.18 -6.59
N THR A 44 -19.30 4.36 -6.59
CA THR A 44 -19.24 3.12 -7.36
C THR A 44 -19.08 1.88 -6.46
N PRO A 45 -19.70 0.74 -6.80
CA PRO A 45 -19.90 -0.37 -5.86
C PRO A 45 -18.60 -0.96 -5.32
N VAL A 46 -17.64 -1.29 -6.20
CA VAL A 46 -16.37 -1.89 -5.78
C VAL A 46 -15.51 -0.90 -4.97
N CYS A 47 -15.54 0.40 -5.31
CA CYS A 47 -14.80 1.40 -4.55
C CYS A 47 -15.37 1.54 -3.13
N THR A 48 -16.70 1.47 -2.97
CA THR A 48 -17.34 1.54 -1.65
C THR A 48 -16.92 0.37 -0.77
N THR A 49 -16.88 -0.86 -1.32
CA THR A 49 -16.43 -2.03 -0.55
C THR A 49 -14.95 -1.95 -0.16
N GLU A 50 -14.10 -1.44 -1.06
CA GLU A 50 -12.66 -1.28 -0.81
C GLU A 50 -12.38 -0.23 0.28
N LEU A 51 -12.93 0.98 0.16
CA LEU A 51 -12.70 2.03 1.16
C LEU A 51 -13.38 1.67 2.49
N GLY A 52 -14.51 0.95 2.46
CA GLY A 52 -15.11 0.36 3.65
C GLY A 52 -14.15 -0.62 4.35
N ARG A 53 -13.54 -1.54 3.61
CA ARG A 53 -12.54 -2.47 4.16
C ARG A 53 -11.30 -1.76 4.67
N ALA A 54 -10.81 -0.75 3.94
CA ALA A 54 -9.69 0.07 4.36
C ALA A 54 -9.99 0.78 5.69
N ALA A 55 -11.20 1.32 5.86
CA ALA A 55 -11.61 2.00 7.09
C ALA A 55 -11.63 1.03 8.28
N LYS A 56 -12.20 -0.17 8.12
CA LYS A 56 -12.19 -1.21 9.16
C LYS A 56 -10.78 -1.68 9.52
N LEU A 57 -9.85 -1.71 8.57
CA LEU A 57 -8.45 -2.11 8.79
C LEU A 57 -7.53 -0.96 9.20
N ALA A 58 -7.97 0.29 9.18
CA ALA A 58 -7.13 1.43 9.54
C ALA A 58 -6.43 1.29 10.91
N PRO A 59 -7.05 0.73 11.96
CA PRO A 59 -6.36 0.46 13.23
C PRO A 59 -5.17 -0.52 13.08
N GLU A 60 -5.27 -1.51 12.21
CA GLU A 60 -4.20 -2.48 11.94
C GLU A 60 -3.00 -1.86 11.24
N PHE A 61 -3.23 -0.87 10.37
CA PHE A 61 -2.18 -0.07 9.74
C PHE A 61 -1.59 0.95 10.71
N ALA A 62 -2.43 1.65 11.47
CA ALA A 62 -1.99 2.66 12.44
C ALA A 62 -1.08 2.06 13.52
N LYS A 63 -1.41 0.89 14.08
CA LYS A 63 -0.56 0.22 15.09
C LYS A 63 0.82 -0.22 14.54
N ARG A 64 0.98 -0.23 13.22
CA ARG A 64 2.23 -0.52 12.51
C ARG A 64 2.91 0.76 12.01
N ASN A 65 2.51 1.93 12.49
CA ASN A 65 3.01 3.23 12.05
C ASN A 65 2.86 3.44 10.53
N VAL A 66 1.72 3.03 9.97
CA VAL A 66 1.37 3.21 8.56
C VAL A 66 0.19 4.17 8.44
N LYS A 67 0.36 5.23 7.65
CA LYS A 67 -0.70 6.17 7.29
C LYS A 67 -1.34 5.75 5.96
N LEU A 68 -2.66 5.65 5.96
CA LEU A 68 -3.46 5.43 4.75
C LEU A 68 -3.85 6.78 4.14
N ILE A 69 -3.92 6.85 2.81
CA ILE A 69 -4.46 7.98 2.06
C ILE A 69 -5.03 7.50 0.72
N ALA A 70 -6.29 7.84 0.46
CA ALA A 70 -6.99 7.49 -0.77
C ALA A 70 -6.87 8.62 -1.80
N LEU A 71 -7.13 8.31 -3.08
CA LEU A 71 -7.15 9.29 -4.17
C LEU A 71 -8.18 8.90 -5.23
N SER A 72 -8.97 9.85 -5.71
CA SER A 72 -9.73 9.71 -6.95
C SER A 72 -9.78 11.04 -7.72
N ILE A 73 -10.37 10.99 -8.90
CA ILE A 73 -10.53 12.15 -9.79
C ILE A 73 -11.82 12.96 -9.49
N ASP A 74 -12.49 12.67 -8.37
CA ASP A 74 -13.69 13.39 -7.93
C ASP A 74 -13.31 14.57 -7.02
N SER A 75 -14.30 15.39 -6.66
CA SER A 75 -14.09 16.58 -5.83
C SER A 75 -14.04 16.26 -4.33
N VAL A 76 -13.45 17.15 -3.52
CA VAL A 76 -13.52 17.03 -2.04
C VAL A 76 -14.97 16.98 -1.55
N GLU A 77 -15.86 17.75 -2.18
CA GLU A 77 -17.29 17.75 -1.83
C GLU A 77 -17.93 16.38 -2.07
N ASP A 78 -17.62 15.73 -3.19
CA ASP A 78 -18.08 14.37 -3.50
C ASP A 78 -17.49 13.36 -2.51
N HIS A 79 -16.19 13.46 -2.19
CA HIS A 79 -15.54 12.58 -1.22
C HIS A 79 -16.21 12.62 0.15
N LEU A 80 -16.55 13.82 0.64
CA LEU A 80 -17.23 14.01 1.93
C LEU A 80 -18.63 13.42 1.88
N ALA A 81 -19.40 13.70 0.82
CA ALA A 81 -20.74 13.15 0.66
C ALA A 81 -20.73 11.61 0.59
N TRP A 82 -19.82 11.03 -0.20
CA TRP A 82 -19.67 9.59 -0.38
C TRP A 82 -19.12 8.88 0.86
N SER A 83 -18.34 9.58 1.70
CA SER A 83 -17.87 9.02 2.98
C SER A 83 -19.01 8.59 3.91
N LYS A 84 -20.19 9.23 3.79
CA LYS A 84 -21.41 8.80 4.50
C LYS A 84 -21.85 7.40 4.06
N ASP A 85 -21.82 7.12 2.76
CA ASP A 85 -22.18 5.83 2.20
C ASP A 85 -21.16 4.74 2.59
N ILE A 86 -19.87 5.07 2.61
CA ILE A 86 -18.82 4.16 3.06
C ILE A 86 -19.03 3.76 4.52
N ASN A 87 -19.32 4.74 5.39
CA ASN A 87 -19.61 4.48 6.79
C ASN A 87 -20.92 3.68 6.96
N ALA A 88 -21.97 4.02 6.21
CA ALA A 88 -23.23 3.28 6.21
C ALA A 88 -23.07 1.83 5.73
N TYR A 89 -22.27 1.59 4.69
CA TYR A 89 -21.91 0.25 4.20
C TYR A 89 -21.26 -0.61 5.30
N ASN A 90 -20.44 0.02 6.14
CA ASN A 90 -19.78 -0.59 7.28
C ASN A 90 -20.66 -0.73 8.54
N CYS A 91 -21.94 -0.38 8.44
CA CYS A 91 -22.91 -0.31 9.53
C CYS A 91 -22.46 0.63 10.67
N GLU A 92 -21.80 1.73 10.33
CA GLU A 92 -21.39 2.80 11.25
C GLU A 92 -22.31 4.03 11.09
N GLU A 93 -22.16 5.01 11.98
CA GLU A 93 -22.87 6.29 11.84
C GLU A 93 -22.48 6.97 10.52
N PRO A 94 -23.43 7.43 9.70
CA PRO A 94 -23.18 7.96 8.35
C PRO A 94 -22.59 9.38 8.40
N THR A 95 -21.38 9.49 8.95
CA THR A 95 -20.61 10.73 9.03
C THR A 95 -19.72 10.89 7.79
N GLU A 96 -19.19 12.10 7.58
CA GLU A 96 -18.26 12.42 6.49
C GLU A 96 -16.81 12.06 6.84
N LYS A 97 -16.55 11.60 8.07
CA LYS A 97 -15.19 11.35 8.56
C LYS A 97 -14.81 9.90 8.29
N LEU A 98 -13.62 9.73 7.72
CA LEU A 98 -12.93 8.45 7.57
C LEU A 98 -11.61 8.49 8.36
N PRO A 99 -11.05 7.31 8.71
CA PRO A 99 -9.77 7.24 9.42
C PRO A 99 -8.55 7.60 8.54
N PHE A 100 -8.78 7.98 7.28
CA PHE A 100 -7.79 8.46 6.34
C PHE A 100 -8.39 9.53 5.42
N PRO A 101 -7.58 10.45 4.89
CA PRO A 101 -8.03 11.42 3.91
C PRO A 101 -8.23 10.81 2.52
N ILE A 102 -9.10 11.43 1.73
CA ILE A 102 -9.25 11.20 0.28
C ILE A 102 -8.77 12.45 -0.45
N ILE A 103 -7.84 12.28 -1.39
CA ILE A 103 -7.25 13.34 -2.22
C ILE A 103 -8.18 13.66 -3.41
N ASP A 104 -8.45 14.96 -3.62
CA ASP A 104 -9.06 15.50 -4.84
C ASP A 104 -8.00 15.66 -5.92
N ASP A 105 -8.13 14.86 -6.98
CA ASP A 105 -7.32 14.93 -8.19
C ASP A 105 -8.17 15.15 -9.44
N LYS A 106 -9.17 16.05 -9.39
CA LYS A 106 -10.07 16.33 -10.53
C LYS A 106 -9.36 16.71 -11.83
N ASN A 107 -8.19 17.35 -11.68
CA ASN A 107 -7.34 17.76 -12.81
C ASN A 107 -6.50 16.61 -13.37
N ARG A 108 -6.43 15.47 -12.67
CA ARG A 108 -5.60 14.28 -12.99
C ARG A 108 -4.11 14.57 -12.95
N ASP A 109 -3.70 15.64 -12.28
CA ASP A 109 -2.30 16.04 -12.20
C ASP A 109 -1.49 14.93 -11.52
N LEU A 110 -2.02 14.38 -10.41
CA LEU A 110 -1.37 13.29 -9.68
C LEU A 110 -1.53 11.95 -10.39
N ALA A 111 -2.69 11.67 -10.98
CA ALA A 111 -2.93 10.47 -11.75
C ALA A 111 -1.98 10.34 -12.95
N ILE A 112 -1.71 11.44 -13.65
CA ILE A 112 -0.72 11.50 -14.73
C ILE A 112 0.71 11.39 -14.16
N LEU A 113 1.03 12.18 -13.13
CA LEU A 113 2.35 12.20 -12.51
C LEU A 113 2.80 10.82 -12.00
N LEU A 114 1.88 10.10 -11.37
CA LEU A 114 2.13 8.79 -10.77
C LEU A 114 1.85 7.61 -11.72
N GLY A 115 1.37 7.88 -12.94
CA GLY A 115 1.06 6.84 -13.93
C GLY A 115 -0.08 5.91 -13.51
N MET A 116 -1.14 6.47 -12.91
CA MET A 116 -2.27 5.72 -12.34
C MET A 116 -3.52 5.71 -13.22
N LEU A 117 -3.50 6.27 -14.44
CA LEU A 117 -4.70 6.31 -15.29
C LEU A 117 -5.03 4.93 -15.87
N ASP A 118 -6.30 4.55 -15.80
CA ASP A 118 -6.87 3.43 -16.52
C ASP A 118 -7.17 3.89 -17.97
N PRO A 119 -6.54 3.29 -18.99
CA PRO A 119 -6.69 3.74 -20.37
C PRO A 119 -8.08 3.40 -20.96
N ALA A 120 -8.78 2.42 -20.40
CA ALA A 120 -10.07 1.94 -20.91
C ALA A 120 -11.25 2.63 -20.24
N GLU A 121 -11.14 2.92 -18.95
CA GLU A 121 -12.20 3.54 -18.15
C GLU A 121 -12.18 5.06 -18.25
N LYS A 122 -13.32 5.66 -18.57
CA LYS A 122 -13.46 7.10 -18.84
C LYS A 122 -14.64 7.69 -18.06
N ASP A 123 -14.52 8.95 -17.70
CA ASP A 123 -15.64 9.73 -17.16
C ASP A 123 -16.65 10.10 -18.26
N GLU A 124 -17.72 10.79 -17.88
CA GLU A 124 -18.78 11.25 -18.79
C GLU A 124 -18.28 12.19 -19.90
N LYS A 125 -17.10 12.81 -19.71
CA LYS A 125 -16.46 13.69 -20.69
C LYS A 125 -15.47 12.94 -21.57
N GLY A 126 -15.36 11.61 -21.42
CA GLY A 126 -14.44 10.76 -22.17
C GLY A 126 -12.99 10.82 -21.68
N MET A 127 -12.74 11.40 -20.50
CA MET A 127 -11.41 11.54 -19.92
C MET A 127 -11.08 10.31 -19.05
N PRO A 128 -9.87 9.73 -19.16
CA PRO A 128 -9.45 8.60 -18.34
C PRO A 128 -9.64 8.85 -16.84
N VAL A 129 -10.03 7.79 -16.12
CA VAL A 129 -10.10 7.77 -14.65
C VAL A 129 -8.91 7.02 -14.07
N THR A 130 -8.70 7.06 -12.76
CA THR A 130 -7.62 6.27 -12.14
C THR A 130 -7.94 4.77 -12.13
N ALA A 131 -6.93 3.94 -12.37
CA ALA A 131 -6.97 2.52 -12.05
C ALA A 131 -6.95 2.30 -10.52
N ARG A 132 -7.01 1.04 -10.08
CA ARG A 132 -6.89 0.66 -8.66
C ARG A 132 -5.42 0.43 -8.30
N VAL A 133 -4.65 1.53 -8.21
CA VAL A 133 -3.23 1.48 -7.88
C VAL A 133 -3.03 1.54 -6.37
N VAL A 134 -2.01 0.86 -5.87
CA VAL A 134 -1.52 0.96 -4.50
C VAL A 134 -0.03 1.23 -4.54
N PHE A 135 0.43 2.25 -3.85
CA PHE A 135 1.85 2.52 -3.59
C PHE A 135 2.12 2.43 -2.10
N VAL A 136 3.15 1.68 -1.72
CA VAL A 136 3.64 1.59 -0.34
C VAL A 136 4.98 2.30 -0.26
N PHE A 137 5.04 3.37 0.54
CA PHE A 137 6.24 4.18 0.76
C PHE A 137 6.82 3.91 2.16
N GLY A 138 8.14 3.86 2.24
CA GLY A 138 8.86 3.81 3.52
C GLY A 138 8.97 5.20 4.18
N PRO A 139 9.43 5.26 5.45
CA PRO A 139 9.73 6.51 6.13
C PRO A 139 10.77 7.37 5.38
N ASP A 140 11.62 6.74 4.58
CA ASP A 140 12.59 7.36 3.68
C ASP A 140 11.96 7.93 2.40
N LYS A 141 10.62 8.00 2.33
CA LYS A 141 9.81 8.49 1.21
C LYS A 141 9.95 7.68 -0.08
N LYS A 142 10.67 6.56 -0.06
CA LYS A 142 10.91 5.74 -1.27
C LYS A 142 9.84 4.69 -1.47
N LEU A 143 9.49 4.43 -2.72
CA LEU A 143 8.57 3.36 -3.11
C LEU A 143 9.16 1.99 -2.75
N LYS A 144 8.41 1.19 -2.00
CA LYS A 144 8.81 -0.16 -1.55
C LYS A 144 8.04 -1.26 -2.27
N LEU A 145 6.80 -0.97 -2.67
CA LEU A 145 5.93 -1.89 -3.38
C LEU A 145 4.84 -1.12 -4.13
N SER A 146 4.46 -1.61 -5.30
CA SER A 146 3.30 -1.11 -6.04
C SER A 146 2.44 -2.26 -6.57
N ILE A 147 1.13 -2.04 -6.63
CA ILE A 147 0.16 -2.96 -7.23
C ILE A 147 -0.72 -2.16 -8.19
N LEU A 148 -1.00 -2.68 -9.38
CA LEU A 148 -1.89 -2.07 -10.36
C LEU A 148 -3.00 -3.07 -10.72
N TYR A 149 -4.22 -2.79 -10.25
CA TYR A 149 -5.42 -3.55 -10.58
C TYR A 149 -6.32 -2.72 -11.51
N PRO A 150 -7.03 -3.36 -12.46
CA PRO A 150 -8.02 -2.67 -13.29
C PRO A 150 -9.24 -2.27 -12.46
N ALA A 151 -10.06 -1.34 -12.95
CA ALA A 151 -11.30 -0.94 -12.28
C ALA A 151 -12.25 -2.12 -11.98
N THR A 152 -12.22 -3.17 -12.81
CA THR A 152 -13.07 -4.36 -12.73
C THR A 152 -12.72 -5.34 -11.61
N THR A 153 -11.52 -5.22 -11.00
CA THR A 153 -11.03 -6.18 -10.00
C THR A 153 -10.77 -5.51 -8.66
N GLY A 154 -11.63 -5.78 -7.66
CA GLY A 154 -11.42 -5.29 -6.30
C GLY A 154 -10.16 -5.87 -5.67
N ARG A 155 -9.45 -5.06 -4.89
CA ARG A 155 -8.17 -5.40 -4.24
C ARG A 155 -8.37 -6.23 -2.97
N ASN A 156 -7.36 -7.04 -2.68
CA ASN A 156 -7.27 -7.77 -1.43
C ASN A 156 -6.48 -6.96 -0.38
N PHE A 157 -7.17 -6.34 0.58
CA PHE A 157 -6.52 -5.58 1.66
C PHE A 157 -5.80 -6.43 2.70
N ASP A 158 -6.13 -7.73 2.81
CA ASP A 158 -5.37 -8.65 3.67
C ASP A 158 -3.98 -8.88 3.08
N GLU A 159 -3.87 -8.95 1.75
CA GLU A 159 -2.57 -9.01 1.06
C GLU A 159 -1.78 -7.71 1.26
N ILE A 160 -2.43 -6.55 1.15
CA ILE A 160 -1.79 -5.24 1.41
C ILE A 160 -1.22 -5.20 2.83
N LEU A 161 -1.98 -5.65 3.83
CA LEU A 161 -1.50 -5.73 5.20
C LEU A 161 -0.35 -6.75 5.34
N ARG A 162 -0.46 -7.91 4.71
CA ARG A 162 0.58 -8.96 4.73
C ARG A 162 1.92 -8.46 4.19
N VAL A 163 1.91 -7.76 3.05
CA VAL A 163 3.14 -7.21 2.47
C VAL A 163 3.72 -6.06 3.29
N VAL A 164 2.90 -5.25 3.97
CA VAL A 164 3.39 -4.25 4.93
C VAL A 164 4.17 -4.91 6.05
N ILE A 165 3.65 -5.99 6.63
CA ILE A 165 4.34 -6.73 7.69
C ILE A 165 5.66 -7.30 7.17
N SER A 166 5.66 -7.88 5.97
CA SER A 166 6.89 -8.37 5.32
C SER A 166 7.91 -7.25 5.09
N LEU A 167 7.49 -6.10 4.54
CA LEU A 167 8.38 -4.97 4.27
C LEU A 167 9.02 -4.41 5.53
N GLN A 168 8.26 -4.30 6.62
CA GLN A 168 8.79 -3.86 7.91
C GLN A 168 9.76 -4.89 8.51
N LEU A 169 9.38 -6.16 8.50
CA LEU A 169 10.24 -7.25 8.99
C LEU A 169 11.59 -7.28 8.27
N THR A 170 11.57 -7.16 6.94
CA THR A 170 12.77 -7.23 6.10
C THR A 170 13.60 -5.94 6.10
N ALA A 171 13.01 -4.81 6.50
CA ALA A 171 13.74 -3.57 6.76
C ALA A 171 14.54 -3.65 8.08
N GLU A 172 13.98 -4.30 9.11
CA GLU A 172 14.59 -4.40 10.44
C GLU A 172 15.50 -5.62 10.62
N LYS A 173 15.18 -6.72 9.95
CA LYS A 173 15.87 -8.01 10.07
C LYS A 173 16.44 -8.41 8.72
N ARG A 174 17.63 -9.01 8.73
CA ARG A 174 18.33 -9.49 7.52
C ARG A 174 17.76 -10.82 7.02
N VAL A 175 16.46 -10.85 6.72
CA VAL A 175 15.68 -12.00 6.24
C VAL A 175 14.86 -11.61 5.00
N ALA A 176 14.25 -12.60 4.34
CA ALA A 176 13.25 -12.40 3.30
C ALA A 176 12.06 -13.34 3.53
N THR A 177 10.84 -12.88 3.29
CA THR A 177 9.64 -13.73 3.43
C THR A 177 9.45 -14.63 2.19
N PRO A 178 9.23 -15.95 2.34
CA PRO A 178 8.98 -16.84 1.20
C PRO A 178 7.62 -16.59 0.52
N VAL A 179 7.35 -17.32 -0.56
CA VAL A 179 6.04 -17.35 -1.21
C VAL A 179 4.94 -17.76 -0.22
N ASP A 180 3.77 -17.13 -0.33
CA ASP A 180 2.58 -17.36 0.51
C ASP A 180 2.80 -17.20 2.02
N TRP A 181 3.90 -16.56 2.43
CA TRP A 181 4.27 -16.34 3.83
C TRP A 181 3.18 -15.57 4.59
N LYS A 182 2.83 -16.05 5.78
CA LYS A 182 1.95 -15.38 6.74
C LYS A 182 2.74 -14.90 7.96
N ASP A 183 2.23 -13.89 8.66
CA ASP A 183 2.85 -13.41 9.89
C ASP A 183 2.95 -14.54 10.92
N GLY A 184 4.17 -14.77 11.42
CA GLY A 184 4.54 -15.89 12.29
C GLY A 184 5.21 -17.07 11.57
N ASP A 185 5.11 -17.18 10.25
CA ASP A 185 5.74 -18.26 9.48
C ASP A 185 7.27 -18.12 9.43
N SER A 186 7.94 -19.24 9.12
CA SER A 186 9.39 -19.22 8.88
C SER A 186 9.77 -18.32 7.70
N VAL A 187 10.93 -17.68 7.83
CA VAL A 187 11.51 -16.78 6.84
C VAL A 187 12.80 -17.33 6.26
N MET A 188 13.25 -16.75 5.16
CA MET A 188 14.47 -17.13 4.47
C MET A 188 15.65 -16.29 4.99
N VAL A 189 16.78 -16.94 5.25
CA VAL A 189 18.04 -16.24 5.52
C VAL A 189 18.59 -15.70 4.21
N LEU A 190 18.95 -14.40 4.15
CA LEU A 190 19.47 -13.79 2.93
C LEU A 190 20.68 -14.56 2.39
N PRO A 191 20.77 -14.82 1.07
CA PRO A 191 21.83 -15.65 0.49
C PRO A 191 23.22 -15.04 0.63
N THR A 192 23.31 -13.74 0.92
CA THR A 192 24.56 -13.00 1.13
C THR A 192 25.17 -13.21 2.52
N ILE A 193 24.44 -13.80 3.48
CA ILE A 193 24.92 -14.03 4.85
C ILE A 193 25.67 -15.37 4.92
N PRO A 194 26.95 -15.42 5.30
CA PRO A 194 27.68 -16.67 5.48
C PRO A 194 27.09 -17.56 6.59
N GLU A 195 27.36 -18.88 6.57
CA GLU A 195 26.78 -19.86 7.52
C GLU A 195 27.12 -19.52 8.99
N GLU A 196 28.37 -19.14 9.27
CA GLU A 196 28.83 -18.79 10.61
C GLU A 196 28.20 -17.49 11.16
N GLU A 197 27.91 -16.54 10.28
CA GLU A 197 27.20 -15.32 10.64
C GLU A 197 25.71 -15.60 10.88
N ALA A 198 25.09 -16.43 10.04
CA ALA A 198 23.69 -16.81 10.17
C ALA A 198 23.40 -17.51 11.52
N LYS A 199 24.30 -18.40 11.98
CA LYS A 199 24.17 -19.06 13.30
C LYS A 199 24.14 -18.06 14.47
N LYS A 200 24.85 -16.93 14.35
CA LYS A 200 24.90 -15.87 15.37
C LYS A 200 23.68 -14.94 15.28
N LEU A 201 23.30 -14.56 14.07
CA LEU A 201 22.16 -13.66 13.83
C LEU A 201 20.81 -14.31 14.14
N PHE A 202 20.70 -15.63 13.99
CA PHE A 202 19.45 -16.36 14.11
C PHE A 202 19.53 -17.46 15.19
N PRO A 203 19.51 -17.10 16.50
CA PRO A 203 19.67 -18.06 17.60
C PRO A 203 18.51 -19.05 17.74
N LYS A 204 17.34 -18.75 17.15
CA LYS A 204 16.19 -19.68 17.08
C LYS A 204 16.45 -20.88 16.13
N GLY A 205 17.57 -20.88 15.43
CA GLY A 205 18.01 -21.96 14.55
C GLY A 205 17.93 -21.62 13.06
N VAL A 206 18.83 -22.22 12.29
CA VAL A 206 18.86 -22.12 10.83
C VAL A 206 18.83 -23.53 10.25
N PHE A 207 17.86 -23.80 9.39
CA PHE A 207 17.72 -25.06 8.66
C PHE A 207 18.10 -24.86 7.20
N THR A 208 19.09 -25.61 6.70
CA THR A 208 19.46 -25.60 5.27
C THR A 208 18.86 -26.82 4.59
N LYS A 209 18.05 -26.61 3.56
CA LYS A 209 17.50 -27.69 2.74
C LYS A 209 18.53 -28.12 1.69
N GLU A 210 18.93 -29.39 1.72
CA GLU A 210 19.79 -29.96 0.69
C GLU A 210 19.07 -30.03 -0.67
N LEU A 211 19.79 -29.63 -1.73
CA LEU A 211 19.29 -29.54 -3.10
C LEU A 211 20.30 -30.17 -4.08
N PRO A 212 19.85 -30.64 -5.26
CA PRO A 212 20.73 -31.28 -6.26
C PRO A 212 21.95 -30.45 -6.69
N SER A 213 21.86 -29.12 -6.58
CA SER A 213 22.97 -28.22 -6.92
C SER A 213 24.15 -28.24 -5.95
N GLY A 214 23.98 -28.83 -4.76
CA GLY A 214 24.95 -28.76 -3.65
C GLY A 214 25.12 -27.35 -3.03
N LYS A 215 24.41 -26.33 -3.54
CA LYS A 215 24.46 -24.97 -3.01
C LYS A 215 23.57 -24.81 -1.78
N LYS A 216 24.10 -24.21 -0.72
CA LYS A 216 23.44 -23.98 0.58
C LYS A 216 22.64 -22.67 0.67
N TYR A 217 21.91 -22.30 -0.38
CA TYR A 217 21.16 -21.04 -0.41
C TYR A 217 19.77 -21.14 0.21
N LEU A 218 19.16 -22.33 0.20
CA LEU A 218 17.78 -22.55 0.66
C LEU A 218 17.76 -22.76 2.18
N ARG A 219 17.84 -21.63 2.91
CA ARG A 219 17.98 -21.59 4.36
C ARG A 219 16.77 -20.93 5.01
N TYR A 220 16.17 -21.64 5.96
CA TYR A 220 15.02 -21.20 6.73
C TYR A 220 15.44 -20.85 8.16
N THR A 221 14.76 -19.89 8.76
CA THR A 221 14.83 -19.61 10.19
C THR A 221 13.44 -19.18 10.70
N PRO A 222 13.05 -19.50 11.94
CA PRO A 222 11.84 -18.94 12.52
C PRO A 222 11.87 -17.40 12.48
N GLN A 223 10.71 -16.75 12.37
CA GLN A 223 10.62 -15.28 12.41
C GLN A 223 11.37 -14.73 13.64
N PRO A 224 12.38 -13.85 13.44
CA PRO A 224 13.22 -13.32 14.52
C PRO A 224 12.45 -12.55 15.59
#